data_AF-A0A9D7NAR4-F1
#
_entry.id   AF-A0A9D7NAR4-F1
#
_cell.length_a   1.000
_cell.length_b   1.000
_cell.length_c   1.000
_cell.angle_alpha   90.00
_cell.angle_beta   90.00
_cell.angle_gamma   90.00
#
_symmetry.space_group_name_H-M   'P 1'
#
loop_
_entity.id
_entity.type
_entity.pdbx_description
1 polymer ?
#
loop_
_entity_poly.entity_id
_entity_poly.type
_entity_poly.pdbx_seq_one_letter_code
_entity_poly.pdbx_strand_id
1 'polypeptide(L)'
;MLAQIKDTSNLRITFTCVDGYAPNMNLSKVMEHEGYLAVQDLDQPEGKDWADSLANKFRPYYLVWQGIGKTDETFAWPYGLAEIRIASFIYDFADAYPLHDKAAQKGFALYQLHCMKCHSINRVGGVMGPEFNYPKSITTYWEKEDIWNFLRNPQSYRYSAKMPALPNLPKEEFEEIYTYLLAMQGKKPRE
;
A
#
# COMPACT_ATOMS: atom_id res chain seq x y z
N MET A 1 -23.86 -9.49 -1.11
CA MET A 1 -23.44 -9.89 0.25
C MET A 1 -22.92 -8.73 1.11
N LEU A 2 -22.59 -7.56 0.55
CA LEU A 2 -22.10 -6.38 1.31
C LEU A 2 -23.19 -5.52 1.98
N ALA A 3 -24.47 -5.71 1.61
CA ALA A 3 -25.59 -4.90 2.09
C ALA A 3 -25.97 -5.08 3.58
N GLN A 4 -25.22 -5.86 4.36
CA GLN A 4 -25.49 -6.13 5.78
C GLN A 4 -24.42 -5.62 6.75
N ILE A 5 -23.32 -5.03 6.27
CA ILE A 5 -22.30 -4.44 7.15
C ILE A 5 -22.75 -3.03 7.53
N LYS A 6 -23.32 -2.88 8.74
CA LYS A 6 -23.88 -1.60 9.21
C LYS A 6 -22.84 -0.62 9.74
N ASP A 7 -21.69 -1.10 10.24
CA ASP A 7 -20.59 -0.26 10.71
C ASP A 7 -19.31 -0.59 9.96
N THR A 8 -18.91 0.31 9.07
CA THR A 8 -17.70 0.22 8.25
C THR A 8 -16.58 1.11 8.77
N SER A 9 -16.80 1.87 9.85
CA SER A 9 -15.89 2.92 10.34
C SER A 9 -14.53 2.38 10.78
N ASN A 10 -14.50 1.17 11.34
CA ASN A 10 -13.29 0.49 11.79
C ASN A 10 -12.85 -0.63 10.84
N LEU A 11 -13.51 -0.77 9.69
CA LEU A 11 -13.20 -1.81 8.71
C LEU A 11 -12.26 -1.27 7.63
N ARG A 12 -11.32 -2.13 7.26
CA ARG A 12 -10.31 -1.89 6.25
C ARG A 12 -10.52 -2.90 5.14
N ILE A 13 -10.31 -2.45 3.91
CA ILE A 13 -10.33 -3.29 2.72
C ILE A 13 -8.93 -3.27 2.12
N THR A 14 -8.38 -4.45 1.90
CA THR A 14 -7.04 -4.67 1.36
C THR A 14 -7.16 -5.42 0.04
N PHE A 15 -6.45 -4.94 -0.97
CA PHE A 15 -6.45 -5.47 -2.33
C PHE A 15 -5.08 -6.08 -2.62
N THR A 16 -4.95 -7.40 -2.64
CA THR A 16 -3.66 -8.05 -2.89
C THR A 16 -3.49 -8.34 -4.37
N CYS A 17 -2.41 -7.84 -4.97
CA CYS A 17 -2.03 -8.07 -6.36
C CYS A 17 -1.02 -9.22 -6.50
N VAL A 18 -0.97 -9.82 -7.68
CA VAL A 18 -0.05 -10.92 -8.03
C VAL A 18 1.43 -10.58 -7.86
N ASP A 19 1.80 -9.31 -7.96
CA ASP A 19 3.17 -8.81 -7.82
C ASP A 19 3.55 -8.39 -6.40
N GLY A 20 2.65 -8.62 -5.43
CA GLY A 20 2.85 -8.28 -4.03
C GLY A 20 2.47 -6.84 -3.66
N TYR A 21 1.95 -6.03 -4.60
CA TYR A 21 1.28 -4.77 -4.26
C TYR A 21 0.02 -5.04 -3.43
N ALA A 22 -0.14 -4.35 -2.30
CA ALA A 22 -1.25 -4.58 -1.36
C ALA A 22 -1.78 -3.27 -0.75
N PRO A 23 -2.38 -2.37 -1.54
CA PRO A 23 -2.99 -1.16 -1.00
C PRO A 23 -4.18 -1.50 -0.09
N ASN A 24 -4.35 -0.67 0.95
CA ASN A 24 -5.47 -0.76 1.88
C ASN A 24 -6.19 0.58 1.97
N MET A 25 -7.50 0.54 2.20
CA MET A 25 -8.38 1.71 2.29
C MET A 25 -9.40 1.55 3.42
N ASN A 26 -10.02 2.66 3.83
CA ASN A 26 -11.22 2.60 4.68
C ASN A 26 -12.38 2.01 3.88
N LEU A 27 -13.05 1.00 4.43
CA LEU A 27 -14.19 0.38 3.76
C LEU A 27 -15.33 1.40 3.57
N SER A 28 -15.58 2.28 4.54
CA SER A 28 -16.59 3.35 4.42
C SER A 28 -16.40 4.19 3.16
N LYS A 29 -15.16 4.66 2.93
CA LYS A 29 -14.78 5.46 1.76
C LYS A 29 -14.99 4.70 0.45
N VAL A 30 -14.62 3.42 0.41
CA VAL A 30 -14.80 2.60 -0.79
C VAL A 30 -16.28 2.40 -1.13
N MET A 31 -17.12 2.24 -0.11
CA MET A 31 -18.56 2.02 -0.29
C MET A 31 -19.34 3.26 -0.77
N GLU A 32 -18.72 4.45 -0.77
CA GLU A 32 -19.30 5.69 -1.32
C GLU A 32 -19.30 5.71 -2.85
N HIS A 33 -18.57 4.79 -3.49
CA HIS A 33 -18.37 4.76 -4.94
C HIS A 33 -18.60 3.37 -5.53
N GLU A 34 -19.03 3.33 -6.79
CA GLU A 34 -19.12 2.07 -7.54
C GLU A 34 -17.74 1.69 -8.08
N GLY A 35 -17.27 0.51 -7.68
CA GLY A 35 -16.06 -0.13 -8.20
C GLY A 35 -16.40 -1.32 -9.10
N TYR A 36 -15.63 -1.49 -10.17
CA TYR A 36 -15.77 -2.56 -11.15
C TYR A 36 -14.46 -3.35 -11.26
N LEU A 37 -14.59 -4.66 -11.47
CA LEU A 37 -13.46 -5.54 -11.82
C LEU A 37 -13.45 -5.73 -13.33
N ALA A 38 -12.59 -5.00 -14.01
CA ALA A 38 -12.35 -5.17 -15.44
C ALA A 38 -11.57 -6.47 -15.68
N VAL A 39 -12.07 -7.30 -16.59
CA VAL A 39 -11.46 -8.59 -16.99
C VAL A 39 -10.85 -8.56 -18.38
N GLN A 40 -11.29 -7.62 -19.22
CA GLN A 40 -10.83 -7.44 -20.58
C GLN A 40 -10.97 -5.99 -21.04
N ASP A 41 -10.22 -5.65 -22.07
CA ASP A 41 -10.32 -4.45 -22.89
C ASP A 41 -11.12 -4.77 -24.16
N LEU A 42 -12.24 -4.08 -24.36
CA LEU A 42 -13.18 -4.36 -25.45
C LEU A 42 -12.66 -3.94 -26.83
N ASP A 43 -11.60 -3.13 -26.88
CA ASP A 43 -10.96 -2.74 -28.13
C ASP A 43 -9.98 -3.82 -28.64
N GLN A 44 -9.78 -4.90 -27.88
CA GLN A 44 -8.90 -6.00 -28.27
C GLN A 44 -9.58 -6.97 -29.25
N PRO A 45 -8.80 -7.62 -30.14
CA PRO A 45 -9.31 -8.66 -31.03
C PRO A 45 -9.94 -9.83 -30.26
N GLU A 46 -10.87 -10.54 -30.91
CA GLU A 46 -11.48 -11.75 -30.35
C GLU A 46 -10.42 -12.76 -29.88
N GLY A 47 -10.59 -13.26 -28.65
CA GLY A 47 -9.64 -14.18 -28.00
C GLY A 47 -8.47 -13.51 -27.27
N LYS A 48 -8.40 -12.18 -27.23
CA LYS A 48 -7.44 -11.43 -26.40
C LYS A 48 -8.17 -10.56 -25.38
N ASP A 49 -7.99 -10.88 -24.10
CA ASP A 49 -8.56 -10.04 -23.03
C ASP A 49 -7.86 -8.69 -22.92
N TRP A 50 -6.55 -8.63 -23.19
CA TRP A 50 -5.74 -7.42 -23.02
C TRP A 50 -4.69 -7.31 -24.12
N ALA A 51 -4.20 -6.10 -24.37
CA ALA A 51 -3.00 -5.91 -25.20
C ALA A 51 -1.83 -6.74 -24.64
N ASP A 52 -1.04 -7.36 -25.52
CA ASP A 52 0.03 -8.31 -25.12
C ASP A 52 1.04 -7.68 -24.14
N SER A 53 1.33 -6.38 -24.29
CA SER A 53 2.22 -5.61 -23.40
C SER A 53 1.67 -5.39 -21.99
N LEU A 54 0.36 -5.57 -21.80
CA LEU A 54 -0.36 -5.32 -20.55
C LEU A 54 -0.99 -6.59 -19.96
N ALA A 55 -1.11 -7.67 -20.74
CA ALA A 55 -1.80 -8.89 -20.34
C ALA A 55 -1.26 -9.48 -19.03
N ASN A 56 0.06 -9.56 -18.88
CA ASN A 56 0.66 -10.09 -17.64
C ASN A 56 0.54 -9.15 -16.44
N LYS A 57 0.25 -7.87 -16.70
CA LYS A 57 0.11 -6.85 -15.67
C LYS A 57 -1.33 -6.76 -15.16
N PHE A 58 -2.31 -6.86 -16.04
CA PHE A 58 -3.72 -6.58 -15.70
C PHE A 58 -4.50 -7.82 -15.24
N ARG A 59 -4.04 -9.03 -15.56
CA ARG A 59 -4.70 -10.26 -15.14
C ARG A 59 -4.44 -10.60 -13.67
N PRO A 60 -5.43 -11.15 -12.94
CA PRO A 60 -6.73 -11.59 -13.45
C PRO A 60 -7.79 -10.48 -13.49
N TYR A 61 -7.67 -9.45 -12.64
CA TYR A 61 -8.62 -8.34 -12.59
C TYR A 61 -7.91 -6.99 -12.46
N TYR A 62 -8.50 -5.96 -13.07
CA TYR A 62 -8.16 -4.56 -12.83
C TYR A 62 -9.32 -3.86 -12.12
N LEU A 63 -9.06 -3.32 -10.93
CA LEU A 63 -10.04 -2.55 -10.18
C LEU A 63 -10.11 -1.10 -10.70
N VAL A 64 -11.29 -0.69 -11.14
CA VAL A 64 -11.58 0.66 -11.62
C VAL A 64 -12.76 1.25 -10.87
N TRP A 65 -12.75 2.57 -10.68
CA TRP A 65 -13.79 3.30 -9.97
C TRP A 65 -14.52 4.26 -10.89
N GLN A 66 -15.83 4.44 -10.67
CA GLN A 66 -16.60 5.48 -11.35
C GLN A 66 -16.56 6.80 -10.56
N GLY A 67 -16.36 7.92 -11.24
CA GLY A 67 -16.43 9.26 -10.65
C GLY A 67 -15.23 9.67 -9.79
N ILE A 68 -14.20 8.84 -9.67
CA ILE A 68 -12.95 9.16 -8.97
C ILE A 68 -11.88 9.62 -9.97
N GLY A 69 -11.28 10.77 -9.71
CA GLY A 69 -10.15 11.27 -10.49
C GLY A 69 -8.89 10.43 -10.25
N LYS A 70 -8.09 10.17 -11.30
CA LYS A 70 -6.83 9.40 -11.21
C LYS A 70 -5.78 10.02 -10.29
N THR A 71 -5.94 11.28 -9.90
CA THR A 71 -5.04 12.02 -9.02
C THR A 71 -5.39 11.89 -7.53
N ASP A 72 -6.51 11.28 -7.18
CA ASP A 72 -6.83 11.01 -5.77
C ASP A 72 -5.97 9.84 -5.27
N GLU A 73 -4.85 10.17 -4.62
CA GLU A 73 -3.89 9.19 -4.09
C GLU A 73 -4.47 8.32 -2.97
N THR A 74 -5.62 8.71 -2.41
CA THR A 74 -6.29 7.95 -1.35
C THR A 74 -7.18 6.84 -1.90
N PHE A 75 -7.37 6.77 -3.22
CA PHE A 75 -8.00 5.65 -3.92
C PHE A 75 -6.98 4.82 -4.68
N ALA A 76 -6.96 3.52 -4.40
CA ALA A 76 -6.10 2.58 -5.10
C ALA A 76 -6.76 2.05 -6.37
N TRP A 77 -6.01 1.98 -7.46
CA TRP A 77 -6.41 1.40 -8.75
C TRP A 77 -5.56 0.15 -9.08
N PRO A 78 -5.63 -0.91 -8.25
CA PRO A 78 -4.79 -2.09 -8.40
C PRO A 78 -5.14 -2.88 -9.65
N TYR A 79 -4.13 -3.16 -10.47
CA TYR A 79 -4.19 -4.16 -11.53
C TYR A 79 -3.57 -5.47 -11.06
N GLY A 80 -3.94 -6.57 -11.71
CA GLY A 80 -3.50 -7.89 -11.30
C GLY A 80 -4.00 -8.28 -9.92
N LEU A 81 -5.21 -7.82 -9.57
CA LEU A 81 -5.86 -8.08 -8.29
C LEU A 81 -6.18 -9.57 -8.16
N ALA A 82 -5.68 -10.20 -7.10
CA ALA A 82 -5.87 -11.62 -6.81
C ALA A 82 -6.78 -11.88 -5.60
N GLU A 83 -6.79 -10.97 -4.61
CA GLU A 83 -7.57 -11.11 -3.39
C GLU A 83 -8.16 -9.76 -2.94
N ILE A 84 -9.40 -9.79 -2.44
CA ILE A 84 -10.01 -8.68 -1.70
C ILE A 84 -10.31 -9.19 -0.29
N ARG A 85 -9.72 -8.54 0.71
CA ARG A 85 -9.92 -8.88 2.12
C ARG A 85 -10.54 -7.72 2.86
N ILE A 86 -11.54 -8.02 3.70
CA ILE A 86 -12.14 -7.05 4.62
C ILE A 86 -11.88 -7.54 6.05
N ALA A 87 -11.27 -6.69 6.86
CA ALA A 87 -10.96 -6.98 8.26
C ALA A 87 -11.11 -5.72 9.13
N SER A 88 -11.22 -5.89 10.44
CA SER A 88 -11.14 -4.73 11.34
C SER A 88 -9.70 -4.23 11.44
N PHE A 89 -9.55 -2.92 11.65
CA PHE A 89 -8.24 -2.27 11.74
C PHE A 89 -7.31 -2.96 12.74
N ILE A 90 -7.81 -3.32 13.92
CA ILE A 90 -6.97 -3.90 14.98
C ILE A 90 -6.48 -5.31 14.62
N TYR A 91 -7.26 -6.09 13.87
CA TYR A 91 -6.82 -7.40 13.39
C TYR A 91 -5.84 -7.27 12.22
N ASP A 92 -6.09 -6.34 11.31
CA ASP A 92 -5.28 -6.19 10.08
C ASP A 92 -3.90 -5.59 10.36
N PHE A 93 -3.81 -4.71 11.36
CA PHE A 93 -2.59 -3.94 11.65
C PHE A 93 -1.99 -4.23 13.03
N ALA A 94 -2.40 -5.29 13.74
CA ALA A 94 -1.95 -5.61 15.10
C ALA A 94 -0.41 -5.52 15.26
N ASP A 95 0.33 -6.11 14.33
CA ASP A 95 1.79 -6.19 14.41
C ASP A 95 2.51 -4.94 13.87
N ALA A 96 1.82 -4.08 13.12
CA ALA A 96 2.39 -2.86 12.54
C ALA A 96 1.95 -1.59 13.26
N TYR A 97 0.88 -1.64 14.06
CA TYR A 97 0.30 -0.46 14.71
C TYR A 97 0.99 -0.17 16.05
N PRO A 98 1.49 1.05 16.28
CA PRO A 98 2.15 1.42 17.53
C PRO A 98 1.12 1.76 18.62
N LEU A 99 0.43 0.75 19.15
CA LEU A 99 -0.71 0.91 20.08
C LEU A 99 -0.43 1.82 21.29
N HIS A 100 0.76 1.72 21.88
CA HIS A 100 1.15 2.45 23.09
C HIS A 100 2.04 3.67 22.84
N ASP A 101 2.28 4.03 21.58
CA ASP A 101 3.15 5.16 21.23
C ASP A 101 2.36 6.14 20.36
N LYS A 102 1.78 7.15 21.00
CA LYS A 102 0.97 8.18 20.34
C LYS A 102 1.77 9.02 19.34
N ALA A 103 3.07 9.22 19.58
CA ALA A 103 3.92 9.98 18.67
C ALA A 103 4.09 9.20 17.35
N ALA A 104 4.30 7.88 17.43
CA ALA A 104 4.44 7.03 16.26
C ALA A 104 3.13 6.77 15.49
N GLN A 105 1.94 6.99 16.09
CA GLN A 105 0.65 6.74 15.43
C GLN A 105 0.40 7.65 14.22
N LYS A 106 0.86 8.91 14.27
CA LYS A 106 0.78 9.82 13.11
C LYS A 106 1.67 9.32 11.97
N GLY A 107 2.90 8.92 12.28
CA GLY A 107 3.82 8.31 11.32
C GLY A 107 3.29 7.01 10.70
N PHE A 108 2.60 6.17 11.48
CA PHE A 108 1.92 4.99 10.97
C PHE A 108 0.88 5.33 9.91
N ALA A 109 0.03 6.33 10.13
CA ALA A 109 -1.01 6.73 9.17
C ALA A 109 -0.41 7.22 7.85
N LEU A 110 0.68 7.99 7.91
CA LEU A 110 1.42 8.45 6.73
C LEU A 110 2.13 7.28 6.02
N TYR A 111 2.76 6.38 6.78
CA TYR A 111 3.38 5.17 6.22
C TYR A 111 2.33 4.28 5.53
N GLN A 112 1.14 4.12 6.13
CA GLN A 112 0.02 3.39 5.54
C GLN A 112 -0.39 3.99 4.17
N LEU A 113 -0.48 5.31 4.10
CA LEU A 113 -0.88 6.05 2.89
C LEU A 113 0.16 5.95 1.77
N HIS A 114 1.43 6.19 2.09
CA HIS A 114 2.47 6.36 1.07
C HIS A 114 3.29 5.10 0.77
N CYS A 115 3.53 4.26 1.78
CA CYS A 115 4.57 3.23 1.73
C CYS A 115 4.01 1.81 1.83
N MET A 116 3.00 1.60 2.68
CA MET A 116 2.55 0.28 3.10
C MET A 116 1.93 -0.54 1.96
N LYS A 117 1.45 0.13 0.91
CA LYS A 117 0.96 -0.50 -0.32
C LYS A 117 2.02 -1.35 -1.02
N CYS A 118 3.31 -1.03 -0.87
CA CYS A 118 4.41 -1.78 -1.46
C CYS A 118 5.32 -2.45 -0.41
N HIS A 119 5.47 -1.83 0.76
CA HIS A 119 6.41 -2.25 1.79
C HIS A 119 5.69 -2.73 3.04
N SER A 120 6.21 -3.78 3.67
CA SER A 120 5.64 -4.32 4.91
C SER A 120 6.42 -3.86 6.14
N ILE A 121 5.71 -3.82 7.26
CA ILE A 121 6.27 -3.75 8.62
C ILE A 121 5.76 -4.97 9.36
N ASN A 122 6.66 -5.81 9.87
CA ASN A 122 6.28 -7.01 10.61
C ASN A 122 5.31 -7.91 9.83
N ARG A 123 5.56 -8.06 8.51
CA ARG A 123 4.74 -8.85 7.57
C ARG A 123 3.34 -8.27 7.27
N VAL A 124 3.04 -7.06 7.75
CA VAL A 124 1.80 -6.35 7.43
C VAL A 124 2.07 -5.31 6.34
N GLY A 125 1.35 -5.42 5.22
CA GLY A 125 1.47 -4.55 4.05
C GLY A 125 1.90 -5.30 2.79
N GLY A 126 2.31 -4.56 1.77
CA GLY A 126 2.80 -5.11 0.51
C GLY A 126 4.16 -5.81 0.63
N VAL A 127 4.44 -6.68 -0.32
CA VAL A 127 5.69 -7.43 -0.48
C VAL A 127 6.36 -7.20 -1.83
N MET A 128 5.87 -6.23 -2.61
CA MET A 128 6.51 -5.77 -3.84
C MET A 128 7.88 -5.13 -3.53
N GLY A 129 7.95 -4.34 -2.46
CA GLY A 129 9.17 -3.78 -1.92
C GLY A 129 9.69 -4.60 -0.73
N PRO A 130 10.94 -4.34 -0.30
CA PRO A 130 11.46 -4.95 0.91
C PRO A 130 10.61 -4.59 2.14
N GLU A 131 10.55 -5.51 3.08
CA GLU A 131 10.10 -5.25 4.43
C GLU A 131 11.08 -4.29 5.14
N PHE A 132 10.60 -3.43 6.05
CA PHE A 132 11.40 -2.38 6.68
C PHE A 132 11.74 -2.55 8.18
N ASN A 133 11.30 -3.62 8.83
CA ASN A 133 11.55 -3.90 10.24
C ASN A 133 12.08 -5.32 10.53
N TYR A 134 11.42 -6.39 10.11
CA TYR A 134 11.74 -7.80 10.34
C TYR A 134 12.38 -8.50 9.10
N PRO A 135 13.55 -9.15 9.24
CA PRO A 135 14.28 -9.41 10.49
C PRO A 135 15.18 -8.26 10.95
N LYS A 136 15.56 -7.34 10.04
CA LYS A 136 16.44 -6.21 10.35
C LYS A 136 15.82 -4.90 9.90
N SER A 137 15.73 -3.93 10.82
CA SER A 137 15.09 -2.65 10.54
C SER A 137 15.91 -1.80 9.59
N ILE A 138 15.25 -1.14 8.63
CA ILE A 138 15.89 -0.23 7.67
C ILE A 138 16.70 0.86 8.36
N THR A 139 16.22 1.33 9.51
CA THR A 139 16.87 2.37 10.34
C THR A 139 18.19 1.92 10.98
N THR A 140 18.58 0.65 10.84
CA THR A 140 19.83 0.12 11.40
C THR A 140 20.95 -0.02 10.38
N TYR A 141 20.68 0.23 9.10
CA TYR A 141 21.67 0.11 8.02
C TYR A 141 21.50 1.14 6.90
N TRP A 142 20.43 1.96 6.94
CA TRP A 142 20.34 3.19 6.18
C TRP A 142 20.35 4.38 7.14
N GLU A 143 21.14 5.39 6.79
CA GLU A 143 21.08 6.69 7.43
C GLU A 143 19.79 7.41 7.05
N LYS A 144 19.25 8.21 7.97
CA LYS A 144 17.99 8.93 7.78
C LYS A 144 17.99 9.81 6.53
N GLU A 145 19.09 10.51 6.29
CA GLU A 145 19.27 11.39 5.14
C GLU A 145 19.29 10.60 3.83
N ASP A 146 19.84 9.38 3.84
CA ASP A 146 19.82 8.51 2.67
C ASP A 146 18.41 8.00 2.37
N ILE A 147 17.62 7.66 3.39
CA ILE A 147 16.21 7.31 3.19
C ILE A 147 15.47 8.50 2.56
N TRP A 148 15.64 9.71 3.11
CA TRP A 148 15.00 10.93 2.58
C TRP A 148 15.37 11.19 1.11
N ASN A 149 16.66 11.10 0.77
CA ASN A 149 17.12 11.34 -0.58
C ASN A 149 16.67 10.24 -1.55
N PHE A 150 16.65 8.98 -1.09
CA PHE A 150 16.14 7.86 -1.86
C PHE A 150 14.66 8.06 -2.24
N LEU A 151 13.82 8.48 -1.30
CA LEU A 151 12.39 8.74 -1.58
C LEU A 151 12.19 9.77 -2.70
N ARG A 152 13.08 10.76 -2.81
CA ARG A 152 12.98 11.81 -3.84
C ARG A 152 13.54 11.38 -5.19
N ASN A 153 14.53 10.50 -5.21
CA ASN A 153 15.12 9.99 -6.45
C ASN A 153 15.72 8.58 -6.26
N PRO A 154 14.91 7.50 -6.32
CA PRO A 154 15.40 6.14 -6.13
C PRO A 154 16.51 5.73 -7.12
N GLN A 155 16.47 6.28 -8.35
CA GLN A 155 17.42 5.97 -9.42
C GLN A 155 18.82 6.53 -9.15
N SER A 156 18.98 7.59 -8.34
CA SER A 156 20.31 8.08 -7.97
C SER A 156 21.06 7.13 -7.03
N TYR A 157 20.34 6.25 -6.34
CA TYR A 157 20.92 5.22 -5.46
C TYR A 157 21.02 3.87 -6.14
N ARG A 158 20.05 3.51 -7.00
CA ARG A 158 19.99 2.19 -7.66
C ARG A 158 19.52 2.34 -9.10
N TYR A 159 20.38 2.00 -10.07
CA TYR A 159 20.10 2.12 -11.52
C TYR A 159 18.75 1.50 -11.93
N SER A 160 18.41 0.34 -11.39
CA SER A 160 17.17 -0.39 -11.71
C SER A 160 16.05 -0.20 -10.68
N ALA A 161 16.06 0.89 -9.90
CA ALA A 161 14.99 1.18 -8.96
C ALA A 161 13.64 1.26 -9.68
N LYS A 162 12.68 0.45 -9.22
CA LYS A 162 11.29 0.45 -9.69
C LYS A 162 10.35 1.26 -8.79
N MET A 163 10.80 1.60 -7.58
CA MET A 163 10.04 2.43 -6.67
C MET A 163 9.82 3.81 -7.31
N PRO A 164 8.57 4.32 -7.39
CA PRO A 164 8.33 5.67 -7.85
C PRO A 164 8.89 6.68 -6.83
N ALA A 165 9.38 7.81 -7.34
CA ALA A 165 9.76 8.91 -6.49
C ALA A 165 8.52 9.53 -5.81
N LEU A 166 8.72 10.06 -4.61
CA LEU A 166 7.75 10.83 -3.84
C LEU A 166 8.25 12.28 -3.69
N PRO A 167 8.43 13.05 -4.79
CA PRO A 167 9.05 14.38 -4.74
C PRO A 167 8.24 15.40 -3.95
N ASN A 168 6.94 15.15 -3.82
CA ASN A 168 5.96 16.02 -3.16
C ASN A 168 5.71 15.65 -1.70
N LEU A 169 6.33 14.58 -1.17
CA LEU A 169 6.22 14.25 0.25
C LEU A 169 6.86 15.38 1.07
N PRO A 170 6.11 16.08 1.94
CA PRO A 170 6.65 17.11 2.81
C PRO A 170 7.73 16.53 3.74
N LYS A 171 8.74 17.34 4.07
CA LYS A 171 9.82 16.89 4.95
C LYS A 171 9.28 16.54 6.33
N GLU A 172 8.30 17.29 6.82
CA GLU A 172 7.64 17.09 8.10
C GLU A 172 6.91 15.75 8.15
N GLU A 173 6.25 15.34 7.06
CA GLU A 173 5.61 14.02 6.99
C GLU A 173 6.64 12.88 6.95
N PHE A 174 7.77 13.09 6.28
CA PHE A 174 8.89 12.15 6.36
C PHE A 174 9.42 11.99 7.79
N GLU A 175 9.53 13.06 8.57
CA GLU A 175 9.97 13.00 9.96
C GLU A 175 9.03 12.16 10.83
N GLU A 176 7.72 12.28 10.62
CA GLU A 176 6.70 11.47 11.27
C GLU A 176 6.83 9.99 10.86
N ILE A 177 6.97 9.70 9.57
CA ILE A 177 7.20 8.35 9.06
C ILE A 177 8.48 7.75 9.67
N TYR A 178 9.57 8.51 9.72
CA TYR A 178 10.84 8.05 10.28
C TYR A 178 10.72 7.77 11.79
N THR A 179 9.99 8.62 12.52
CA THR A 179 9.66 8.39 13.94
C THR A 179 8.91 7.06 14.13
N TYR A 180 7.96 6.76 13.25
CA TYR A 180 7.27 5.47 13.24
C TYR A 180 8.23 4.29 12.96
N LEU A 181 9.10 4.39 11.95
CA LEU A 181 10.07 3.34 11.66
C LEU A 181 11.00 3.04 12.84
N LEU A 182 11.47 4.08 13.54
CA LEU A 182 12.26 3.94 14.78
C LEU A 182 11.47 3.24 15.89
N ALA A 183 10.21 3.63 16.10
CA ALA A 183 9.35 3.01 17.12
C ALA A 183 9.08 1.52 16.84
N MET A 184 9.09 1.11 15.58
CA MET A 184 8.91 -0.29 15.18
C MET A 184 10.18 -1.13 15.30
N GLN A 185 11.37 -0.52 15.31
CA GLN A 185 12.65 -1.24 15.41
C GLN A 185 12.67 -2.27 16.55
N GLY A 186 12.13 -1.91 17.72
CA GLY A 186 12.05 -2.77 18.90
C GLY A 186 10.83 -3.70 18.99
N LYS A 187 9.91 -3.63 18.03
CA LYS A 187 8.67 -4.41 17.99
C LYS A 187 8.73 -5.38 16.82
N LYS A 188 9.03 -6.65 17.07
CA LYS A 188 9.05 -7.71 16.04
C LYS A 188 7.82 -8.60 16.19
N PRO A 189 7.33 -9.23 15.09
CA PRO A 189 6.28 -10.23 15.20
C PRO A 189 6.79 -11.40 16.05
N ARG A 190 5.90 -12.05 16.79
CA ARG A 190 6.24 -13.31 17.47
C ARG A 190 6.47 -14.40 16.41
N GLU A 191 7.39 -15.31 16.69
CA GLU A 191 7.68 -16.47 15.82
C GLU A 191 6.51 -17.46 15.77
#